data_AF-A0A7W7EEG5-F1
#
_entry.id   AF-A0A7W7EEG5-F1
#
_cell.length_a   1.000
_cell.length_b   1.000
_cell.length_c   1.000
_cell.angle_alpha   90.00
_cell.angle_beta   90.00
_cell.angle_gamma   90.00
#
_symmetry.space_group_name_H-M   'P 1'
#
loop_
_entity.id
_entity.type
_entity.pdbx_description
1 polymer ?
#
loop_
_entity_poly.entity_id
_entity_poly.type
_entity_poly.pdbx_seq_one_letter_code
_entity_poly.pdbx_strand_id
1 'polypeptide(L)'
;MSSTSKKPYLTSSDLDMLQSVLDNAGYEARIAPDDGRGCNVAAMLLIKLFQEGVTSPAMLSQALEHYFGKLKTPPKPVTPVYDRYAIQGLPSDRRKTNLKPGARS
;
A
#
# COMPACT_ATOMS: atom_id res chain seq x y z
N MET A 1 -40.82 15.25 20.54
CA MET A 1 -39.47 14.92 21.04
C MET A 1 -38.48 15.15 19.91
N SER A 2 -37.56 16.12 20.06
CA SER A 2 -36.50 16.35 19.09
C SER A 2 -35.19 15.95 19.75
N SER A 3 -34.67 14.77 19.42
CA SER A 3 -33.35 14.34 19.85
C SER A 3 -32.33 15.03 18.95
N THR A 4 -31.84 16.19 19.38
CA THR A 4 -30.66 16.80 18.77
C THR A 4 -29.47 15.90 19.08
N SER A 5 -29.21 14.92 18.21
CA SER A 5 -27.94 14.18 18.20
C SER A 5 -26.83 15.22 18.04
N LYS A 6 -26.17 15.58 19.15
CA LYS A 6 -24.92 16.33 19.14
C LYS A 6 -23.91 15.42 18.45
N LYS A 7 -23.75 15.57 17.13
CA LYS A 7 -22.63 14.98 16.42
C LYS A 7 -21.37 15.47 17.13
N PRO A 8 -20.47 14.57 17.58
CA PRO A 8 -19.24 15.01 18.21
C PRO A 8 -18.48 15.88 17.21
N TYR A 9 -18.14 17.09 17.63
CA TYR A 9 -17.30 17.98 16.84
C TYR A 9 -15.93 17.33 16.72
N LEU A 10 -15.45 17.16 15.48
CA LEU A 10 -14.11 16.63 15.23
C LEU A 10 -13.10 17.68 15.71
N THR A 11 -12.24 17.29 16.65
CA THR A 11 -11.10 18.12 17.05
C THR A 11 -9.98 17.98 16.03
N SER A 12 -9.00 18.89 16.05
CA SER A 12 -7.81 18.75 15.20
C SER A 12 -7.09 17.42 15.41
N SER A 13 -7.02 16.96 16.67
CA SER A 13 -6.39 15.67 17.00
C SER A 13 -7.15 14.48 16.41
N ASP A 14 -8.49 14.58 16.33
CA ASP A 14 -9.30 13.53 15.71
C ASP A 14 -9.06 13.51 14.20
N LEU A 15 -9.01 14.69 13.57
CA LEU A 15 -8.71 14.79 12.13
C LEU A 15 -7.34 14.21 11.80
N ASP A 16 -6.32 14.51 12.59
CA ASP A 16 -4.97 13.95 12.41
C ASP A 16 -4.96 12.42 12.56
N MET A 17 -5.71 11.90 13.54
CA MET A 17 -5.84 10.46 13.74
C MET A 17 -6.58 9.80 12.56
N LEU A 18 -7.69 10.36 12.08
CA LEU A 18 -8.41 9.84 10.93
C LEU A 18 -7.56 9.91 9.65
N GLN A 19 -6.77 10.98 9.47
CA GLN A 19 -5.83 11.10 8.35
C GLN A 19 -4.76 10.01 8.43
N SER A 20 -4.19 9.76 9.62
CA SER A 20 -3.20 8.70 9.80
C SER A 20 -3.76 7.32 9.48
N VAL A 21 -5.04 7.06 9.72
CA VAL A 21 -5.70 5.80 9.36
C VAL A 21 -5.80 5.65 7.84
N LEU A 22 -6.13 6.73 7.11
CA LEU A 22 -6.16 6.73 5.64
C LEU A 22 -4.77 6.47 5.05
N ASP A 23 -3.77 7.19 5.55
CA ASP A 23 -2.39 7.08 5.06
C ASP A 23 -1.84 5.66 5.27
N ASN A 24 -2.06 5.09 6.47
CA ASN A 24 -1.64 3.73 6.80
C ASN A 24 -2.37 2.67 5.96
N ALA A 25 -3.62 2.93 5.58
CA ALA A 25 -4.39 2.07 4.69
C ALA A 25 -4.07 2.30 3.20
N GLY A 26 -3.19 3.26 2.86
CA GLY A 26 -2.72 3.53 1.50
C GLY A 26 -3.65 4.42 0.68
N TYR A 27 -4.54 5.18 1.32
CA TYR A 27 -5.39 6.15 0.62
C TYR A 27 -4.71 7.52 0.53
N GLU A 28 -4.58 8.08 -0.68
CA GLU A 28 -4.07 9.45 -0.90
C GLU A 28 -5.09 10.56 -0.57
N ALA A 29 -6.14 10.22 0.19
CA ALA A 29 -7.22 11.13 0.52
C ALA A 29 -6.81 12.10 1.64
N ARG A 30 -7.20 13.38 1.53
CA ARG A 30 -7.06 14.36 2.61
C ARG A 30 -8.41 14.64 3.27
N ILE A 31 -8.44 14.60 4.60
CA ILE A 31 -9.57 15.06 5.38
C ILE A 31 -9.39 16.56 5.60
N ALA A 32 -9.98 17.35 4.72
CA ALA A 32 -9.96 18.80 4.83
C ALA A 32 -11.25 19.32 5.46
N PRO A 33 -11.15 20.24 6.43
CA PRO A 33 -12.30 21.01 6.87
C PRO A 33 -12.57 22.10 5.82
N ASP A 34 -13.62 21.89 5.02
CA ASP A 34 -14.32 22.96 4.28
C ASP A 34 -13.68 23.54 3.01
N ASP A 35 -13.35 22.73 2.00
CA ASP A 35 -12.92 23.26 0.70
C ASP A 35 -13.75 22.81 -0.50
N GLY A 36 -14.95 22.25 -0.29
CA GLY A 36 -15.96 22.06 -1.33
C GLY A 36 -15.56 21.16 -2.51
N ARG A 37 -14.34 20.63 -2.51
CA ARG A 37 -13.85 19.60 -3.43
C ARG A 37 -14.24 18.25 -2.85
N GLY A 38 -14.88 17.43 -3.68
CA GLY A 38 -15.50 16.17 -3.28
C GLY A 38 -14.66 15.39 -2.27
N CYS A 39 -15.20 15.25 -1.05
CA CYS A 39 -14.57 14.46 -0.01
C CYS A 39 -14.44 13.02 -0.51
N ASN A 40 -13.26 12.42 -0.35
CA ASN A 40 -13.06 11.02 -0.69
C ASN A 40 -14.06 10.15 0.10
N VAL A 41 -14.64 9.14 -0.54
CA VAL A 41 -15.65 8.26 0.07
C VAL A 41 -15.10 7.55 1.32
N ALA A 42 -13.82 7.16 1.33
CA ALA A 42 -13.17 6.56 2.49
C ALA A 42 -13.06 7.55 3.68
N ALA A 43 -12.69 8.80 3.39
CA ALA A 43 -12.66 9.86 4.40
C ALA A 43 -14.05 10.14 5.01
N MET A 44 -15.08 10.19 4.16
CA MET A 44 -16.47 10.33 4.62
C MET A 44 -16.92 9.17 5.50
N LEU A 45 -16.56 7.94 5.14
CA LEU A 45 -16.87 6.75 5.95
C LEU A 45 -16.23 6.86 7.34
N LEU A 46 -14.95 7.23 7.40
CA LEU A 46 -14.24 7.39 8.68
C LEU A 46 -14.87 8.44 9.58
N ILE A 47 -15.19 9.62 9.02
CA ILE A 47 -15.87 10.69 9.76
C ILE A 47 -17.21 10.20 10.31
N LYS A 48 -17.99 9.48 9.48
CA LYS A 48 -19.29 8.94 9.90
C LYS A 48 -19.14 7.93 11.03
N LEU A 49 -18.23 6.95 10.90
CA LEU A 49 -17.98 5.94 11.92
C LEU A 49 -17.50 6.57 13.23
N PHE A 50 -16.64 7.58 13.16
CA PHE A 50 -16.18 8.32 14.33
C PHE A 50 -17.33 9.05 15.03
N GLN A 51 -18.21 9.71 14.26
CA GLN A 51 -19.41 10.35 14.80
C GLN A 51 -20.42 9.36 15.40
N GLU A 52 -20.42 8.11 14.94
CA GLU A 52 -21.19 7.00 15.50
C GLU A 52 -20.52 6.38 16.76
N GLY A 53 -19.31 6.83 17.12
CA GLY A 53 -18.59 6.44 18.33
C GLY A 53 -17.43 5.48 18.13
N VAL A 54 -17.08 5.13 16.89
CA VAL A 54 -15.90 4.31 16.60
C VAL A 54 -14.65 5.18 16.62
N THR A 55 -13.99 5.24 17.76
CA THR A 55 -12.80 6.09 17.96
C THR A 55 -11.47 5.36 17.86
N SER A 56 -11.49 4.02 17.82
CA SER A 56 -10.28 3.20 17.75
C SER A 56 -9.69 3.19 16.33
N PRO A 57 -8.43 3.60 16.13
CA PRO A 57 -7.78 3.58 14.82
C PRO A 57 -7.75 2.19 14.16
N ALA A 58 -7.57 1.14 14.96
CA ALA A 58 -7.55 -0.24 14.48
C ALA A 58 -8.92 -0.67 13.94
N MET A 59 -10.00 -0.29 14.64
CA MET A 59 -11.38 -0.57 14.19
C MET A 59 -11.73 0.19 12.93
N LEU A 60 -11.29 1.45 12.83
CA LEU A 60 -11.48 2.29 11.65
C LEU A 60 -10.75 1.73 10.43
N SER A 61 -9.52 1.26 10.60
CA SER A 61 -8.76 0.58 9.55
C SER A 61 -9.44 -0.72 9.11
N GLN A 62 -9.90 -1.55 10.06
CA GLN A 62 -10.65 -2.76 9.75
C GLN A 62 -11.96 -2.46 9.02
N ALA A 63 -12.64 -1.36 9.36
CA ALA A 63 -13.83 -0.91 8.65
C ALA A 63 -13.49 -0.54 7.20
N LEU A 64 -12.38 0.16 6.95
CA LEU A 64 -11.94 0.44 5.57
C LEU A 64 -11.72 -0.84 4.78
N GLU A 65 -11.04 -1.84 5.36
CA GLU A 65 -10.85 -3.14 4.72
C GLU A 65 -12.17 -3.88 4.47
N HIS A 66 -13.14 -3.78 5.39
CA HIS A 66 -14.44 -4.41 5.25
C HIS A 66 -15.29 -3.76 4.16
N TYR A 67 -15.30 -2.43 4.08
CA TYR A 67 -16.14 -1.68 3.15
C TYR A 67 -15.56 -1.61 1.72
N PHE A 68 -14.25 -1.47 1.59
CA PHE A 68 -13.59 -1.29 0.28
C PHE A 68 -12.77 -2.51 -0.15
N GLY A 69 -12.67 -3.52 0.70
CA GLY A 69 -11.74 -4.63 0.53
C GLY A 69 -10.33 -4.27 0.99
N LYS A 70 -9.47 -5.29 1.08
CA LYS A 70 -8.05 -5.08 1.34
C LYS A 70 -7.38 -4.49 0.12
N LEU A 71 -6.77 -3.31 0.27
CA LEU A 71 -5.76 -2.88 -0.69
C LEU A 71 -4.65 -3.93 -0.68
N LYS A 72 -4.41 -4.55 -1.84
CA LYS A 72 -3.30 -5.48 -2.01
C LYS A 72 -2.03 -4.70 -1.69
N THR A 73 -1.36 -5.07 -0.60
CA THR A 73 -0.03 -4.54 -0.31
C THR A 73 0.82 -4.75 -1.57
N PRO A 74 1.53 -3.70 -2.05
CA PRO A 74 2.37 -3.85 -3.22
C PRO A 74 3.32 -5.03 -2.95
N PRO A 75 3.46 -5.97 -3.91
CA PRO A 75 4.32 -7.11 -3.71
C PRO A 75 5.71 -6.61 -3.35
N LYS A 76 6.32 -7.20 -2.31
CA LYS A 76 7.70 -6.85 -1.92
C LYS A 76 8.56 -6.93 -3.19
N PRO A 77 9.39 -5.91 -3.48
CA PRO A 77 10.27 -5.95 -4.63
C PRO A 77 11.16 -7.18 -4.48
N VAL A 78 10.88 -8.20 -5.28
CA VAL A 78 11.74 -9.38 -5.38
C VAL A 78 12.95 -8.89 -6.14
N THR A 79 14.10 -8.80 -5.49
CA THR A 79 15.36 -8.61 -6.22
C THR A 79 15.54 -9.85 -7.10
N PRO A 80 15.43 -9.74 -8.43
CA PRO A 80 15.75 -10.87 -9.29
C PRO A 80 17.19 -11.29 -9.01
N VAL A 81 17.39 -12.57 -8.66
CA VAL A 81 18.72 -13.17 -8.59
C VAL A 81 19.19 -13.34 -10.03
N TYR A 82 19.78 -12.29 -10.59
CA TYR A 82 20.40 -12.37 -11.90
C TYR A 82 21.70 -13.14 -11.78
N ASP A 83 21.77 -14.32 -12.38
CA ASP A 83 23.05 -14.97 -12.61
C ASP A 83 23.86 -14.09 -13.58
N ARG A 84 25.03 -13.61 -13.14
CA ARG A 84 25.91 -12.77 -13.94
C ARG A 84 26.23 -13.40 -15.30
N TYR A 85 26.25 -14.72 -15.38
CA TYR A 85 26.50 -15.46 -16.62
C TYR A 85 25.30 -15.49 -17.57
N ALA A 86 24.08 -15.28 -17.07
CA ALA A 86 22.89 -15.10 -17.91
C ALA A 86 22.87 -13.72 -18.59
N ILE A 87 23.48 -12.70 -17.97
CA ILE A 87 23.57 -11.34 -18.55
C ILE A 87 24.83 -11.19 -19.41
N GLN A 88 25.99 -11.63 -18.92
CA GLN A 88 27.30 -11.39 -19.55
C GLN A 88 27.74 -12.52 -20.50
N GLY A 89 27.02 -13.64 -20.50
CA GLY A 89 27.43 -14.86 -21.19
C GLY A 89 28.46 -15.68 -20.42
N LEU A 90 28.67 -16.91 -20.90
CA LEU A 90 29.64 -17.85 -20.30
C LEU A 90 31.08 -17.45 -20.64
N PRO A 91 32.02 -17.48 -19.67
CA PRO A 91 33.42 -17.14 -19.92
C PRO A 91 34.08 -18.11 -20.92
N SER A 92 34.85 -17.56 -21.85
CA SER A 92 35.44 -18.27 -23.00
C SER A 92 36.50 -19.32 -22.62
N ASP A 93 36.94 -19.36 -21.36
CA ASP A 93 38.02 -20.24 -20.86
C ASP A 93 37.60 -21.72 -20.76
N ARG A 94 36.33 -22.03 -21.00
CA ARG A 94 35.85 -23.43 -21.11
C ARG A 94 35.95 -24.03 -22.51
N ARG A 95 36.46 -23.31 -23.51
CA ARG A 95 36.81 -23.88 -24.81
C ARG A 95 38.11 -24.67 -24.72
N LYS A 96 38.11 -25.75 -23.93
CA LYS A 96 39.21 -26.72 -23.93
C LYS A 96 39.30 -27.32 -25.33
N THR A 97 40.44 -27.08 -25.95
CA THR A 97 40.88 -27.59 -27.25
C THR A 97 40.91 -29.11 -27.24
N ASN A 98 39.81 -29.75 -27.65
CA ASN A 98 39.87 -31.14 -28.11
C ASN A 98 40.40 -31.16 -29.55
N LEU A 99 41.64 -30.71 -29.78
CA LEU A 99 42.36 -31.03 -31.01
C LEU A 99 43.01 -32.40 -30.80
N LYS A 100 42.35 -33.44 -31.30
CA LYS A 100 42.83 -34.81 -31.33
C LYS A 100 44.11 -34.88 -32.20
N PRO A 101 45.19 -35.57 -31.79
CA PRO A 101 46.38 -35.70 -32.61
C PRO A 101 46.06 -36.63 -33.80
N GLY A 102 46.10 -36.09 -35.01
CA GLY A 102 45.84 -36.81 -36.26
C GLY A 102 47.15 -37.11 -36.99
N ALA A 103 47.53 -38.39 -36.98
CA ALA A 103 48.61 -38.95 -37.78
C ALA A 103 48.32 -38.91 -39.30
N ARG A 104 49.39 -38.74 -40.09
CA ARG A 104 49.62 -39.11 -41.51
C ARG A 104 50.70 -38.14 -42.06
N SER A 105 51.74 -38.55 -42.78
CA SER A 105 52.18 -39.84 -43.31
C SER A 105 53.68 -39.78 -43.52
#